data_AF-A0AAW5ZV16-F1
#
_entry.id   AF-A0AAW5ZV16-F1
#
_cell.length_a   1.000
_cell.length_b   1.000
_cell.length_c   1.000
_cell.angle_alpha   90.00
_cell.angle_beta   90.00
_cell.angle_gamma   90.00
#
_symmetry.space_group_name_H-M   'P 1'
#
loop_
_entity.id
_entity.type
_entity.pdbx_description
1 polymer ?
#
loop_
_entity_poly.entity_id
_entity_poly.type
_entity_poly.pdbx_seq_one_letter_code
_entity_poly.pdbx_strand_id
1 'polypeptide(L)'
;MDSPQRVGDQNTMKTRQPEGEERSRSTRRRNAAIIAVVGIGLACTVFMIPSGRVTEPAVKLVTSFIWPIVILMAIVLYQPQAEDLLAELAIRIRGGSALKFFGFELQTLPEQARRIPSPSTEQKVTLKNITLLHTSFFSEEGTRRYGGDGRAYYQFEVVVMAPDAVMERVERVVYHLEDAWPKELRTKVINDRASRFKMKDLANGTSIVVADVYFRDDDQPLQLNRFIDLRLDGPRI
;
A
#
# COMPACT_ATOMS: atom_id res chain seq x y z
N MET A 1 -11.87 -45.12 -50.70
CA MET A 1 -10.63 -44.38 -50.98
C MET A 1 -10.79 -42.99 -50.39
N ASP A 2 -10.06 -42.53 -49.39
CA ASP A 2 -9.14 -43.08 -48.42
C ASP A 2 -8.84 -41.88 -47.52
N SER A 3 -9.10 -41.96 -46.22
CA SER A 3 -8.39 -41.14 -45.23
C SER A 3 -6.97 -41.73 -45.05
N PRO A 4 -5.95 -41.12 -44.39
CA PRO A 4 -6.00 -39.97 -43.47
C PRO A 4 -4.73 -39.03 -43.39
N GLN A 5 -4.83 -38.01 -42.51
CA GLN A 5 -3.83 -37.44 -41.57
C GLN A 5 -2.50 -36.75 -42.03
N ARG A 6 -2.30 -35.53 -41.49
CA ARG A 6 -1.15 -35.03 -40.67
C ARG A 6 -1.68 -33.80 -39.91
N VAL A 7 -1.75 -33.66 -38.58
CA VAL A 7 -0.88 -33.96 -37.41
C VAL A 7 0.53 -33.34 -37.52
N GLY A 8 0.77 -32.34 -36.65
CA GLY A 8 2.03 -31.61 -36.42
C GLY A 8 1.78 -30.09 -36.50
N ASP A 9 1.95 -29.25 -35.48
CA ASP A 9 2.74 -29.34 -34.27
C ASP A 9 2.06 -28.58 -33.12
N GLN A 10 1.58 -29.30 -32.11
CA GLN A 10 1.62 -28.82 -30.73
C GLN A 10 2.94 -29.31 -30.15
N ASN A 11 3.92 -28.43 -30.02
CA ASN A 11 5.07 -28.71 -29.18
C ASN A 11 5.52 -27.45 -28.44
N THR A 12 5.16 -27.46 -27.15
CA THR A 12 6.07 -27.14 -26.05
C THR A 12 6.79 -25.80 -26.14
N MET A 13 6.11 -24.74 -25.73
CA MET A 13 6.78 -23.57 -25.15
C MET A 13 7.37 -24.00 -23.81
N LYS A 14 8.53 -24.66 -23.87
CA LYS A 14 9.34 -25.04 -22.72
C LYS A 14 9.82 -23.74 -22.09
N THR A 15 9.21 -23.36 -20.98
CA THR A 15 9.63 -22.24 -20.12
C THR A 15 11.13 -22.35 -19.89
N ARG A 16 11.92 -21.48 -20.54
CA ARG A 16 13.33 -21.28 -20.20
C ARG A 16 13.34 -20.67 -18.80
N GLN A 17 13.39 -21.51 -17.78
CA GLN A 17 13.85 -21.09 -16.45
C GLN A 17 15.29 -20.61 -16.60
N PRO A 18 15.66 -19.45 -16.02
CA PRO A 18 17.01 -18.93 -16.13
C PRO A 18 17.97 -19.87 -15.38
N GLU A 19 18.98 -20.42 -16.08
CA GLU A 19 20.02 -21.32 -15.53
C GLU A 19 20.69 -20.79 -14.25
N GLY A 20 20.59 -19.48 -13.98
CA GLY A 20 21.06 -18.84 -12.75
C GLY A 20 20.28 -19.23 -11.47
N GLU A 21 18.97 -19.51 -11.56
CA GLU A 21 18.17 -19.90 -10.38
C GLU A 21 18.44 -21.34 -9.95
N GLU A 22 18.63 -22.26 -10.90
CA GLU A 22 18.94 -23.67 -10.58
C GLU A 22 20.34 -23.82 -9.95
N ARG A 23 21.34 -23.05 -10.42
CA ARG A 23 22.67 -23.01 -9.80
C ARG A 23 22.65 -22.42 -8.39
N SER A 24 21.84 -21.39 -8.16
CA SER A 24 21.67 -20.78 -6.83
C SER A 24 20.97 -21.73 -5.86
N ARG A 25 19.90 -22.41 -6.29
CA ARG A 25 19.17 -23.39 -5.45
C ARG A 25 20.01 -24.62 -5.13
N SER A 26 20.80 -25.13 -6.08
CA SER A 26 21.68 -26.29 -5.84
C SER A 26 22.82 -25.96 -4.88
N THR A 27 23.43 -24.79 -5.01
CA THR A 27 24.48 -24.32 -4.09
C THR A 27 23.94 -24.10 -2.68
N ARG A 28 22.72 -23.54 -2.55
CA ARG A 28 22.04 -23.35 -1.26
C ARG A 28 21.68 -24.68 -0.58
N ARG A 29 21.17 -25.67 -1.32
CA ARG A 29 20.90 -27.02 -0.78
C ARG A 29 22.18 -27.71 -0.29
N ARG A 30 23.29 -27.53 -1.01
CA ARG A 30 24.59 -28.08 -0.64
C ARG A 30 25.12 -27.45 0.66
N ASN A 31 24.98 -26.14 0.82
CA ASN A 31 25.36 -25.44 2.06
C ASN A 31 24.48 -25.83 3.25
N ALA A 32 23.17 -25.97 3.06
CA ALA A 32 22.26 -26.44 4.10
C ALA A 32 22.56 -27.88 4.54
N ALA A 33 22.88 -28.77 3.58
CA ALA A 33 23.29 -30.14 3.88
C ALA A 33 24.63 -30.19 4.63
N ILE A 34 25.60 -29.35 4.26
CA ILE A 34 26.89 -29.25 4.98
C ILE A 34 26.66 -28.77 6.41
N ILE A 35 25.84 -27.74 6.62
CA ILE A 35 25.53 -27.22 7.97
C ILE A 35 24.81 -28.29 8.82
N ALA A 36 23.87 -29.03 8.23
CA ALA A 36 23.18 -30.12 8.93
C ALA A 36 24.14 -31.26 9.31
N VAL A 37 25.02 -31.68 8.40
CA VAL A 37 26.02 -32.74 8.66
C VAL A 37 27.03 -32.29 9.72
N VAL A 38 27.50 -31.04 9.66
CA VAL A 38 28.40 -30.48 10.68
C VAL A 38 27.70 -30.37 12.03
N GLY A 39 26.45 -29.90 12.07
CA GLY A 39 25.66 -29.80 13.30
C GLY A 39 25.40 -31.16 13.96
N ILE A 40 25.05 -32.19 13.18
CA ILE A 40 24.87 -33.56 13.66
C ILE A 40 26.21 -34.15 14.13
N GLY A 41 27.30 -33.92 13.38
CA GLY A 41 28.64 -34.35 13.78
C GLY A 41 29.08 -33.75 15.12
N LEU A 42 28.84 -32.45 15.33
CA LEU A 42 29.15 -31.75 16.58
C LEU A 42 28.28 -32.21 17.75
N ALA A 43 27.02 -32.57 17.50
CA ALA A 43 26.15 -33.15 18.51
C ALA A 43 26.59 -34.59 18.88
N CYS A 44 27.05 -35.39 17.92
CA CYS A 44 27.53 -36.75 18.15
C CYS A 44 28.88 -36.79 18.89
N THR A 45 29.79 -35.84 18.65
CA THR A 45 31.08 -35.79 19.37
C THR A 45 30.90 -35.48 20.86
N VAL A 46 29.85 -34.73 21.22
CA VAL A 46 29.45 -34.49 22.61
C VAL A 46 29.02 -35.78 23.32
N PHE A 47 28.32 -36.67 22.63
CA PHE A 47 27.86 -37.95 23.20
C PHE A 47 28.95 -39.03 23.29
N MET A 48 30.07 -38.88 22.58
CA MET A 48 31.20 -39.82 22.62
C MET A 48 32.25 -39.52 23.71
N ILE A 49 32.08 -38.47 24.52
CA ILE A 49 33.00 -38.17 25.61
C ILE A 49 32.76 -39.15 26.78
N PRO A 50 33.76 -39.94 27.22
CA PRO A 50 33.60 -40.90 28.31
C PRO A 50 33.17 -40.18 29.61
N SER A 51 32.09 -40.65 30.22
CA SER A 51 31.46 -40.08 31.43
C SER A 51 32.38 -39.97 32.64
N GLY A 52 33.54 -40.63 32.63
CA GLY A 52 34.56 -40.56 33.68
C GLY A 52 35.52 -39.36 33.63
N ARG A 53 35.41 -38.44 32.65
CA ARG A 53 36.29 -37.26 32.53
C ARG A 53 35.56 -35.92 32.45
N VAL A 54 34.26 -35.88 32.66
CA VAL A 54 33.45 -34.67 32.48
C VAL A 54 33.20 -34.01 33.83
N THR A 55 33.84 -32.86 34.08
CA THR A 55 33.51 -32.02 35.23
C THR A 55 32.14 -31.36 35.01
N GLU A 56 31.31 -31.26 36.04
CA GLU A 56 29.97 -30.62 36.01
C GLU A 56 29.86 -29.32 35.17
N PRO A 57 30.83 -28.39 35.19
CA PRO A 57 30.78 -27.20 34.34
C PRO A 57 30.80 -27.49 32.83
N ALA A 58 31.49 -28.55 32.38
CA ALA A 58 31.56 -28.90 30.97
C ALA A 58 30.20 -29.38 30.43
N VAL A 59 29.43 -30.13 31.23
CA VAL A 59 28.08 -30.59 30.85
C VAL A 59 27.12 -29.40 30.69
N LYS A 60 27.17 -28.43 31.61
CA LYS A 60 26.32 -27.22 31.56
C LYS A 60 26.65 -26.34 30.35
N LEU A 61 27.93 -26.23 30.02
CA LEU A 61 28.39 -25.43 28.89
C LEU A 61 27.92 -26.06 27.58
N VAL A 62 28.09 -27.37 27.43
CA VAL A 62 27.64 -28.13 26.26
C VAL A 62 26.12 -28.09 26.08
N THR A 63 25.35 -28.31 27.14
CA THR A 63 23.88 -28.27 27.07
C THR A 63 23.33 -26.89 26.71
N SER A 64 24.02 -25.81 27.09
CA SER A 64 23.68 -24.44 26.69
C SER A 64 23.81 -24.22 25.17
N PHE A 65 24.75 -24.90 24.50
CA PHE A 65 24.95 -24.77 23.04
C PHE A 65 24.00 -25.64 22.20
N ILE A 66 23.29 -26.60 22.81
CA ILE A 66 22.32 -27.44 22.09
C ILE A 66 21.17 -26.60 21.52
N TRP A 67 20.60 -25.69 22.32
CA TRP A 67 19.46 -24.87 21.90
C TRP A 67 19.79 -23.92 20.74
N PRO A 68 20.89 -23.15 20.75
CA PRO A 68 21.31 -22.35 19.60
C PRO A 68 21.52 -23.18 18.33
N ILE A 69 22.10 -24.37 18.42
CA ILE A 69 22.31 -25.26 17.26
C ILE A 69 20.97 -25.77 16.73
N VAL A 70 20.05 -26.18 17.61
CA VAL A 70 18.71 -26.62 17.22
C VAL A 70 17.92 -25.48 16.56
N ILE A 71 18.00 -24.26 17.12
CA ILE A 71 17.38 -23.07 16.54
C ILE A 71 17.97 -22.76 15.16
N LEU A 72 19.29 -22.79 15.03
CA LEU A 72 19.97 -22.54 13.75
C LEU A 72 19.59 -23.61 12.71
N MET A 73 19.55 -24.87 13.12
CA MET A 73 19.14 -25.99 12.27
C MET A 73 17.66 -25.87 11.86
N ALA A 74 16.77 -25.44 12.76
CA ALA A 74 15.39 -25.15 12.42
C ALA A 74 15.28 -23.99 11.42
N ILE A 75 16.03 -22.90 11.61
CA ILE A 75 16.05 -21.77 10.66
C ILE A 75 16.50 -22.22 9.28
N VAL A 76 17.54 -23.07 9.19
CA VAL A 76 18.06 -23.60 7.91
C VAL A 76 17.09 -24.59 7.26
N LEU A 77 16.51 -25.52 8.03
CA LEU A 77 15.58 -26.53 7.50
C LEU A 77 14.26 -25.91 7.04
N TYR A 78 13.77 -24.89 7.76
CA TYR A 78 12.53 -24.19 7.45
C TYR A 78 12.77 -22.91 6.63
N GLN A 79 14.00 -22.63 6.20
CA GLN A 79 14.33 -21.45 5.39
C GLN A 79 13.45 -21.27 4.14
N PRO A 80 13.19 -22.30 3.30
CA PRO A 80 12.32 -22.11 2.13
C PRO A 80 10.88 -21.74 2.52
N GLN A 81 10.36 -22.27 3.63
CA GLN A 81 9.03 -21.92 4.13
C GLN A 81 9.01 -20.53 4.77
N ALA A 82 10.10 -20.13 5.43
CA ALA A 82 10.24 -18.79 6.00
C ALA A 82 10.33 -17.71 4.91
N GLU A 83 11.04 -17.97 3.81
CA GLU A 83 11.10 -17.05 2.66
C GLU A 83 9.74 -16.90 1.98
N ASP A 84 9.00 -17.99 1.80
CA ASP A 84 7.63 -17.96 1.23
C ASP A 84 6.66 -17.22 2.16
N LEU A 85 6.70 -17.49 3.47
CA LEU A 85 5.90 -16.77 4.45
C LEU A 85 6.28 -15.28 4.50
N LEU A 86 7.57 -14.92 4.48
CA LEU A 86 8.01 -13.52 4.50
C LEU A 86 7.64 -12.78 3.20
N ALA A 87 7.74 -13.44 2.05
CA ALA A 87 7.33 -12.87 0.77
C ALA A 87 5.82 -12.61 0.75
N GLU A 88 5.03 -13.57 1.23
CA GLU A 88 3.58 -13.45 1.31
C GLU A 88 3.14 -12.44 2.38
N LEU A 89 3.84 -12.35 3.51
CA LEU A 89 3.66 -11.32 4.52
C LEU A 89 4.02 -9.94 4.00
N ALA A 90 5.11 -9.78 3.25
CA ALA A 90 5.50 -8.51 2.66
C ALA A 90 4.47 -8.00 1.64
N ILE A 91 3.90 -8.90 0.84
CA ILE A 91 2.83 -8.58 -0.10
C ILE A 91 1.53 -8.25 0.67
N ARG A 92 1.20 -8.99 1.73
CA ARG A 92 -0.04 -8.78 2.50
C ARG A 92 -0.01 -7.57 3.44
N ILE A 93 1.16 -7.20 3.98
CA ILE A 93 1.37 -5.97 4.75
C ILE A 93 1.24 -4.74 3.84
N ARG A 94 1.77 -4.81 2.61
CA ARG A 94 1.51 -3.77 1.59
C ARG A 94 0.04 -3.68 1.20
N GLY A 95 -0.71 -4.77 1.35
CA GLY A 95 -2.16 -4.85 1.09
C GLY A 95 -3.08 -4.51 2.28
N GLY A 96 -2.55 -4.24 3.48
CA GLY A 96 -3.34 -3.82 4.64
C GLY A 96 -4.26 -4.89 5.27
N SER A 97 -3.93 -6.17 5.11
CA SER A 97 -4.71 -7.30 5.64
C SER A 97 -4.23 -7.79 7.00
N ALA A 98 -5.16 -8.24 7.84
CA ALA A 98 -4.91 -8.69 9.22
C ALA A 98 -3.92 -9.87 9.29
N LEU A 99 -2.95 -9.78 10.19
CA LEU A 99 -2.04 -10.88 10.53
C LEU A 99 -2.59 -11.61 11.76
N LYS A 100 -2.97 -12.88 11.59
CA LYS A 100 -3.23 -13.78 12.71
C LYS A 100 -1.96 -14.58 12.99
N PHE A 101 -1.20 -14.16 14.00
CA PHE A 101 -0.15 -14.98 14.60
C PHE A 101 -0.54 -15.30 16.03
N PHE A 102 -0.50 -16.60 16.38
CA PHE A 102 -0.57 -17.16 17.73
C PHE A 102 -0.86 -16.15 18.86
N GLY A 103 -2.13 -15.78 19.02
CA GLY A 103 -2.63 -15.00 20.17
C GLY A 103 -2.42 -13.48 20.14
N PHE A 104 -1.75 -12.91 19.13
CA PHE A 104 -1.65 -11.46 18.95
C PHE A 104 -2.50 -11.02 17.75
N GLU A 105 -3.68 -10.45 18.03
CA GLU A 105 -4.38 -9.62 17.04
C GLU A 105 -3.69 -8.25 17.02
N LEU A 106 -2.88 -8.00 15.99
CA LEU A 106 -2.48 -6.64 15.65
C LEU A 106 -3.78 -5.91 15.31
N GLN A 107 -4.29 -5.07 16.21
CA GLN A 107 -5.57 -4.39 16.05
C GLN A 107 -5.62 -3.71 14.68
N THR A 108 -6.36 -4.31 13.74
CA THR A 108 -6.66 -3.65 12.50
C THR A 108 -7.53 -2.46 12.82
N LEU A 109 -7.30 -1.33 12.15
CA LEU A 109 -8.24 -0.21 12.18
C LEU A 109 -9.65 -0.79 11.98
N PRO A 110 -10.61 -0.54 12.90
CA PRO A 110 -11.94 -1.08 12.77
C PRO A 110 -12.49 -0.70 11.40
N GLU A 111 -13.28 -1.56 10.75
CA GLU A 111 -13.83 -1.30 9.41
C GLU A 111 -14.54 0.07 9.31
N GLN A 112 -15.06 0.57 10.44
CA GLN A 112 -15.63 1.91 10.59
C GLN A 112 -14.62 3.05 10.41
N ALA A 113 -13.34 2.87 10.77
CA ALA A 113 -12.28 3.85 10.55
C ALA A 113 -11.88 4.01 9.07
N ARG A 114 -12.30 3.08 8.20
CA ARG A 114 -12.04 3.14 6.75
C ARG A 114 -13.10 3.91 5.96
N ARG A 115 -14.22 4.31 6.59
CA ARG A 115 -15.37 4.90 5.90
C ARG A 115 -15.77 6.23 6.54
N ILE A 116 -16.14 7.19 5.70
CA ILE A 116 -16.80 8.41 6.16
C ILE A 116 -18.17 8.01 6.73
N PRO A 117 -18.50 8.34 7.99
CA PRO A 117 -19.80 8.04 8.59
C PRO A 117 -20.96 8.57 7.75
N SER A 118 -21.93 7.70 7.43
CA SER A 118 -23.18 8.12 6.80
C SER A 118 -24.18 8.56 7.86
N PRO A 119 -24.68 9.80 7.84
CA PRO A 119 -25.79 10.20 8.68
C PRO A 119 -27.08 9.50 8.22
N SER A 120 -28.09 9.42 9.09
CA SER A 120 -29.44 9.09 8.65
C SER A 120 -30.03 10.22 7.80
N THR A 121 -31.13 9.94 7.07
CA THR A 121 -31.80 10.93 6.22
C THR A 121 -32.22 12.18 6.98
N GLU A 122 -32.66 12.03 8.23
CA GLU A 122 -33.13 13.11 9.09
C GLU A 122 -31.99 13.85 9.82
N GLN A 123 -30.81 13.23 9.94
CA GLN A 123 -29.68 13.85 10.61
C GLN A 123 -29.06 14.96 9.76
N LYS A 124 -28.71 16.07 10.41
CA LYS A 124 -27.97 17.16 9.79
C LYS A 124 -26.56 16.68 9.39
N VAL A 125 -26.15 16.99 8.17
CA VAL A 125 -24.79 16.69 7.68
C VAL A 125 -23.80 17.58 8.41
N THR A 126 -22.72 16.99 8.92
CA THR A 126 -21.64 17.72 9.62
C THR A 126 -20.29 17.45 8.97
N LEU A 127 -19.24 18.11 9.45
CA LEU A 127 -17.84 17.88 9.02
C LEU A 127 -17.38 16.42 9.16
N LYS A 128 -18.07 15.59 9.96
CA LYS A 128 -17.76 14.17 10.09
C LYS A 128 -18.21 13.34 8.87
N ASN A 129 -19.11 13.87 8.05
CA ASN A 129 -19.84 13.12 7.02
C ASN A 129 -19.38 13.43 5.59
N ILE A 130 -18.48 14.40 5.42
CA ILE A 130 -18.08 14.94 4.13
C ILE A 130 -16.69 15.55 4.25
N THR A 131 -15.89 15.42 3.20
CA THR A 131 -14.55 15.99 3.14
C THR A 131 -14.20 16.41 1.71
N LEU A 132 -13.14 17.20 1.57
CA LEU A 132 -12.53 17.52 0.29
C LEU A 132 -11.34 16.61 0.04
N LEU A 133 -11.31 15.99 -1.14
CA LEU A 133 -10.14 15.29 -1.65
C LEU A 133 -9.51 16.16 -2.73
N HIS A 134 -8.19 16.18 -2.77
CA HIS A 134 -7.47 16.85 -3.84
C HIS A 134 -6.38 15.96 -4.41
N THR A 135 -5.99 16.29 -5.63
CA THR A 135 -4.81 15.78 -6.28
C THR A 135 -4.16 16.90 -7.08
N SER A 136 -2.87 16.75 -7.39
CA SER A 136 -2.14 17.68 -8.24
C SER A 136 -1.09 16.94 -9.06
N PHE A 137 -0.86 17.42 -10.27
CA PHE A 137 0.14 16.85 -11.17
C PHE A 137 0.71 17.96 -12.06
N PHE A 138 1.94 17.75 -12.53
CA PHE A 138 2.58 18.69 -13.43
C PHE A 138 1.77 18.85 -14.73
N SER A 139 1.60 20.10 -15.17
CA SER A 139 0.88 20.42 -16.39
C SER A 139 1.85 21.04 -17.40
N GLU A 140 2.26 20.23 -18.38
CA GLU A 140 3.05 20.72 -19.52
C GLU A 140 2.31 21.81 -20.29
N GLU A 141 1.00 21.65 -20.50
CA GLU A 141 0.18 22.63 -21.19
C GLU A 141 0.07 23.94 -20.40
N GLY A 142 -0.21 23.85 -19.09
CA GLY A 142 -0.27 25.01 -18.20
C GLY A 142 1.06 25.75 -18.15
N THR A 143 2.16 25.00 -18.04
CA THR A 143 3.52 25.57 -18.03
C THR A 143 3.87 26.21 -19.37
N ARG A 144 3.48 25.60 -20.50
CA ARG A 144 3.70 26.21 -21.82
C ARG A 144 2.90 27.51 -21.99
N ARG A 145 1.67 27.57 -21.46
CA ARG A 145 0.79 28.72 -21.61
C ARG A 145 1.16 29.88 -20.67
N TYR A 146 1.54 29.58 -19.43
CA TYR A 146 1.71 30.59 -18.38
C TYR A 146 3.13 30.67 -17.81
N GLY A 147 4.00 29.70 -18.10
CA GLY A 147 5.38 29.61 -17.59
C GLY A 147 6.38 30.58 -18.22
N GLY A 148 5.93 31.58 -18.99
CA GLY A 148 6.78 32.67 -19.46
C GLY A 148 7.37 33.51 -18.31
N ASP A 149 6.83 33.35 -17.10
CA ASP A 149 7.34 33.86 -15.82
C ASP A 149 8.47 33.02 -15.21
N GLY A 150 8.89 31.94 -15.88
CA GLY A 150 9.90 31.00 -15.41
C GLY A 150 9.40 29.98 -14.38
N ARG A 151 8.09 29.88 -14.16
CA ARG A 151 7.49 28.97 -13.17
C ARG A 151 6.90 27.73 -13.82
N ALA A 152 6.97 26.62 -13.09
CA ALA A 152 6.23 25.41 -13.40
C ALA A 152 4.78 25.55 -12.92
N TYR A 153 3.84 25.12 -13.74
CA TYR A 153 2.42 25.08 -13.41
C TYR A 153 1.94 23.65 -13.25
N TYR A 154 1.15 23.45 -12.22
CA TYR A 154 0.55 22.19 -11.83
C TYR A 154 -0.95 22.31 -11.97
N GLN A 155 -1.59 21.30 -12.57
CA GLN A 155 -3.03 21.19 -12.49
C GLN A 155 -3.37 20.55 -11.16
N PHE A 156 -4.29 21.15 -10.42
CA PHE A 156 -4.87 20.55 -9.24
C PHE A 156 -6.37 20.36 -9.43
N GLU A 157 -6.88 19.29 -8.84
CA GLU A 157 -8.29 18.96 -8.89
C GLU A 157 -8.78 18.74 -7.46
N VAL A 158 -9.96 19.27 -7.16
CA VAL A 158 -10.63 19.15 -5.87
C VAL A 158 -12.01 18.56 -6.09
N VAL A 159 -12.37 17.56 -5.31
CA VAL A 159 -13.67 16.88 -5.36
C VAL A 159 -14.26 16.75 -3.97
N VAL A 160 -15.59 16.64 -3.89
CA VAL A 160 -16.28 16.31 -2.66
C VAL A 160 -16.32 14.79 -2.48
N MET A 161 -15.89 14.33 -1.31
CA MET A 161 -15.98 12.92 -0.91
C MET A 161 -16.93 12.78 0.27
N ALA A 162 -18.04 12.08 0.05
CA ALA A 162 -19.02 11.72 1.05
C ALA A 162 -19.74 10.43 0.64
N PRO A 163 -20.47 9.77 1.58
CA PRO A 163 -21.41 8.71 1.26
C PRO A 163 -22.51 9.20 0.31
N ASP A 164 -23.09 8.31 -0.49
CA ASP A 164 -24.08 8.68 -1.52
C ASP A 164 -25.30 9.39 -0.94
N ALA A 165 -25.78 8.96 0.23
CA ALA A 165 -26.89 9.61 0.96
C ALA A 165 -26.61 11.09 1.30
N VAL A 166 -25.34 11.46 1.50
CA VAL A 166 -24.93 12.86 1.69
C VAL A 166 -24.82 13.57 0.35
N MET A 167 -24.18 12.94 -0.64
CA MET A 167 -23.99 13.49 -1.99
C MET A 167 -25.33 13.82 -2.67
N GLU A 168 -26.39 13.05 -2.40
CA GLU A 168 -27.73 13.29 -2.92
C GLU A 168 -28.38 14.58 -2.43
N ARG A 169 -27.98 15.04 -1.23
CA ARG A 169 -28.51 16.24 -0.57
C ARG A 169 -27.76 17.51 -0.99
N VAL A 170 -26.56 17.38 -1.55
CA VAL A 170 -25.76 18.52 -2.02
C VAL A 170 -26.40 19.10 -3.28
N GLU A 171 -26.68 20.40 -3.24
CA GLU A 171 -27.22 21.16 -4.37
C GLU A 171 -26.08 21.72 -5.24
N ARG A 172 -25.13 22.39 -4.59
CA ARG A 172 -23.98 23.03 -5.24
C ARG A 172 -22.81 23.20 -4.29
N VAL A 173 -21.63 23.38 -4.86
CA VAL A 173 -20.40 23.69 -4.13
C VAL A 173 -19.81 24.96 -4.70
N VAL A 174 -19.45 25.90 -3.82
CA VAL A 174 -18.74 27.12 -4.19
C VAL A 174 -17.32 27.04 -3.65
N TYR A 175 -16.36 26.96 -4.56
CA TYR A 175 -14.94 27.00 -4.23
C TYR A 175 -14.43 28.43 -4.23
N HIS A 176 -13.62 28.75 -3.22
CA HIS A 176 -12.92 30.02 -3.07
C HIS A 176 -11.42 29.76 -3.03
N LEU A 177 -10.71 30.33 -4.00
CA LEU A 177 -9.27 30.33 -4.12
C LEU A 177 -8.68 31.59 -3.46
N GLU A 178 -7.39 31.53 -3.12
CA GLU A 178 -6.68 32.64 -2.52
C GLU A 178 -6.55 33.86 -3.43
N ASP A 179 -6.19 35.00 -2.81
CA ASP A 179 -6.02 36.27 -3.49
C ASP A 179 -4.91 36.29 -4.56
N ALA A 180 -4.05 35.27 -4.58
CA ALA A 180 -3.04 35.08 -5.62
C ALA A 180 -3.66 34.82 -7.01
N TRP A 181 -4.89 34.32 -7.09
CA TRP A 181 -5.59 34.13 -8.37
C TRP A 181 -6.20 35.44 -8.88
N PRO A 182 -6.38 35.61 -10.21
CA PRO A 182 -7.17 36.69 -10.77
C PRO A 182 -8.57 36.72 -10.15
N LYS A 183 -9.10 37.92 -9.87
CA LYS A 183 -10.35 38.11 -9.10
C LYS A 183 -11.53 37.34 -9.69
N GLU A 184 -11.60 37.28 -11.01
CA GLU A 184 -12.61 36.57 -11.80
C GLU A 184 -12.50 35.04 -11.72
N LEU A 185 -11.36 34.50 -11.31
CA LEU A 185 -11.14 33.05 -11.17
C LEU A 185 -11.22 32.56 -9.72
N ARG A 186 -11.23 33.47 -8.74
CA ARG A 186 -11.20 33.13 -7.30
C ARG A 186 -12.42 32.36 -6.84
N THR A 187 -13.58 32.57 -7.45
CA THR A 187 -14.83 31.91 -7.06
C THR A 187 -15.34 31.02 -8.17
N LYS A 188 -15.59 29.75 -7.87
CA LYS A 188 -16.14 28.79 -8.83
C LYS A 188 -17.35 28.08 -8.26
N VAL A 189 -18.47 28.17 -8.96
CA VAL A 189 -19.72 27.51 -8.58
C VAL A 189 -19.86 26.24 -9.42
N ILE A 190 -19.94 25.09 -8.76
CA ILE A 190 -20.08 23.78 -9.40
C ILE A 190 -21.39 23.14 -8.93
N ASN A 191 -22.22 22.76 -9.91
CA ASN A 191 -23.51 22.09 -9.67
C ASN A 191 -23.50 20.63 -10.16
N ASP A 192 -22.41 20.20 -10.81
CA ASP A 192 -22.32 18.86 -11.39
C ASP A 192 -21.99 17.81 -10.32
N ARG A 193 -23.05 17.13 -9.86
CA ARG A 193 -22.94 16.03 -8.91
C ARG A 193 -22.26 14.79 -9.51
N ALA A 194 -22.36 14.55 -10.83
CA ALA A 194 -21.81 13.34 -11.45
C ALA A 194 -20.28 13.30 -11.38
N SER A 195 -19.63 14.47 -11.49
CA SER A 195 -18.19 14.59 -11.25
C SER A 195 -17.81 14.71 -9.77
N ARG A 196 -18.76 14.56 -8.83
CA ARG A 196 -18.58 14.87 -7.41
C ARG A 196 -18.17 16.33 -7.17
N PHE A 197 -18.80 17.23 -7.92
CA PHE A 197 -18.56 18.68 -7.86
C PHE A 197 -17.11 19.06 -8.15
N LYS A 198 -16.49 18.40 -9.13
CA LYS A 198 -15.06 18.56 -9.41
C LYS A 198 -14.73 19.98 -9.85
N MET A 199 -13.75 20.56 -9.17
CA MET A 199 -13.08 21.79 -9.59
C MET A 199 -11.69 21.46 -10.12
N LYS A 200 -11.31 22.08 -11.23
CA LYS A 200 -9.95 22.00 -11.80
C LYS A 200 -9.40 23.40 -11.96
N ASP A 201 -8.14 23.60 -11.58
CA ASP A 201 -7.42 24.84 -11.86
C ASP A 201 -5.90 24.59 -11.94
N LEU A 202 -5.16 25.62 -12.31
CA LEU A 202 -3.71 25.64 -12.33
C LEU A 202 -3.17 26.40 -11.12
N ALA A 203 -2.04 25.91 -10.60
CA ALA A 203 -1.30 26.53 -9.51
C ALA A 203 0.21 26.47 -9.79
N ASN A 204 0.94 27.48 -9.35
CA ASN A 204 2.40 27.50 -9.32
C ASN A 204 2.95 27.58 -7.88
N GLY A 205 2.06 27.48 -6.88
CA GLY A 205 2.37 27.44 -5.46
C GLY A 205 1.26 26.74 -4.65
N THR A 206 1.56 26.35 -3.42
CA THR A 206 0.59 25.74 -2.50
C THR A 206 -0.41 26.78 -1.99
N SER A 207 -1.64 26.36 -1.71
CA SER A 207 -2.70 27.25 -1.19
C SER A 207 -3.74 26.47 -0.37
N ILE A 208 -4.62 27.17 0.33
CA ILE A 208 -5.83 26.59 0.91
C ILE A 208 -7.03 26.92 0.03
N VAL A 209 -7.75 25.89 -0.38
CA VAL A 209 -9.06 26.02 -1.01
C VAL A 209 -10.14 25.92 0.04
N VAL A 210 -11.05 26.89 0.07
CA VAL A 210 -12.26 26.85 0.89
C VAL A 210 -13.43 26.46 -0.01
N ALA A 211 -14.31 25.58 0.46
CA ALA A 211 -15.51 25.18 -0.25
C ALA A 211 -16.74 25.35 0.63
N ASP A 212 -17.70 26.14 0.17
CA ASP A 212 -19.02 26.23 0.78
C ASP A 212 -19.94 25.20 0.11
N VAL A 213 -20.34 24.18 0.87
CA VAL A 213 -21.23 23.11 0.39
C VAL A 213 -22.66 23.45 0.78
N TYR A 214 -23.51 23.68 -0.22
CA TYR A 214 -24.94 23.99 -0.03
C TYR A 214 -25.77 22.73 -0.15
N PHE A 215 -26.70 22.53 0.78
CA PHE A 215 -27.63 21.41 0.82
C PHE A 215 -29.05 21.90 0.54
N ARG A 216 -29.88 21.08 -0.10
CA ARG A 216 -31.25 21.46 -0.53
C ARG A 216 -32.16 21.91 0.62
N ASP A 217 -31.95 21.37 1.81
CA ASP A 217 -32.81 21.58 2.99
C ASP A 217 -32.12 22.40 4.09
N ASP A 218 -31.03 23.10 3.78
CA ASP A 218 -30.29 23.93 4.75
C ASP A 218 -29.91 25.28 4.12
N ASP A 219 -30.30 26.37 4.80
CA ASP A 219 -30.00 27.73 4.36
C ASP A 219 -28.53 28.11 4.59
N GLN A 220 -27.82 27.38 5.47
CA GLN A 220 -26.43 27.65 5.80
C GLN A 220 -25.49 26.63 5.13
N PRO A 221 -24.49 27.08 4.36
CA PRO A 221 -23.53 26.16 3.77
C PRO A 221 -22.64 25.53 4.84
N LEU A 222 -22.23 24.28 4.61
CA LEU A 222 -21.17 23.67 5.37
C LEU A 222 -19.83 24.05 4.73
N GLN A 223 -19.03 24.81 5.46
CA GLN A 223 -17.71 25.22 5.00
C GLN A 223 -16.67 24.11 5.23
N LEU A 224 -15.97 23.75 4.17
CA LEU A 224 -14.84 22.83 4.17
C LEU A 224 -13.58 23.57 3.73
N ASN A 225 -12.42 23.08 4.12
CA ASN A 225 -11.15 23.56 3.62
C ASN A 225 -10.23 22.41 3.24
N ARG A 226 -9.30 22.70 2.33
CA ARG A 226 -8.26 21.74 1.91
C ARG A 226 -6.99 22.46 1.57
N PHE A 227 -5.90 22.07 2.23
CA PHE A 227 -4.55 22.43 1.80
C PHE A 227 -4.22 21.68 0.51
N ILE A 228 -3.77 22.43 -0.49
CA ILE A 228 -3.36 21.95 -1.80
C ILE A 228 -1.83 21.92 -1.84
N ASP A 229 -1.25 20.73 -1.75
CA ASP A 229 0.16 20.51 -2.07
C ASP A 229 0.33 20.25 -3.57
N LEU A 230 1.50 20.60 -4.12
CA LEU A 230 1.81 20.42 -5.53
C LEU A 230 2.75 19.23 -5.72
N ARG A 231 2.28 18.24 -6.48
CA ARG A 231 3.03 17.01 -6.81
C ARG A 231 3.26 16.91 -8.29
N LEU A 232 4.35 16.25 -8.68
CA LEU A 232 4.67 16.04 -10.08
C LEU A 232 3.72 15.01 -10.72
N ASP A 233 3.36 13.97 -9.99
CA ASP A 233 2.74 12.74 -10.49
C ASP A 233 1.52 12.28 -9.66
N GLY A 234 0.72 13.21 -9.13
CA GLY A 234 -0.48 12.85 -8.37
C GLY A 234 -1.52 12.11 -9.21
N PRO A 235 -2.33 11.23 -8.58
CA PRO A 235 -3.32 10.43 -9.28
C PRO A 235 -4.39 11.33 -9.90
N ARG A 236 -4.86 11.01 -11.11
CA ARG A 236 -5.99 11.75 -11.72
C ARG A 236 -7.28 11.22 -11.11
N ILE A 237 -8.09 12.12 -10.54
CA ILE A 237 -9.37 11.80 -9.89
C ILE A 237 -10.53 12.30 -10.74
#